data_AF-A0A849RFZ6-F1
#
_entry.id   AF-A0A849RFZ6-F1
#
_cell.length_a   1.000
_cell.length_b   1.000
_cell.length_c   1.000
_cell.angle_alpha   90.00
_cell.angle_beta   90.00
_cell.angle_gamma   90.00
#
_symmetry.space_group_name_H-M   'P 1'
#
loop_
_entity.id
_entity.type
_entity.pdbx_description
1 polymer ?
#
loop_
_entity_poly.entity_id
_entity_poly.type
_entity_poly.pdbx_seq_one_letter_code
_entity_poly.pdbx_strand_id
1 'polypeptide(L)'
;MKHLPIIAFSFCITAFNAYAGNLSNGQWQPANCGQKPSAPAINTKSVDDYNQSVKDINTWQAKAQEYYNCLVKEANTDNDTIAKSANSAQEEFRNDVSRIQKEAVAGKAKVEKN
;
A
#
# COMPACT_ATOMS: atom_id res chain seq x y z
N MET A 1 44.33 24.24 -29.76
CA MET A 1 43.76 23.56 -28.58
C MET A 1 42.24 23.70 -28.67
N LYS A 2 41.52 22.60 -28.94
CA LYS A 2 40.06 22.59 -29.14
C LYS A 2 39.39 22.38 -27.78
N HIS A 3 38.65 23.38 -27.29
CA HIS A 3 37.86 23.27 -26.07
C HIS A 3 36.55 22.53 -26.38
N LEU A 4 36.35 21.34 -25.82
CA LEU A 4 35.06 20.65 -25.82
C LEU A 4 34.22 21.16 -24.63
N PRO A 5 32.94 21.54 -24.83
CA PRO A 5 32.06 21.90 -23.72
C PRO A 5 31.51 20.63 -23.05
N ILE A 6 31.69 20.55 -21.73
CA ILE A 6 31.13 19.50 -20.86
C ILE A 6 29.65 19.80 -20.66
N ILE A 7 28.78 18.96 -21.23
CA ILE A 7 27.33 19.00 -21.00
C ILE A 7 27.06 18.28 -19.67
N ALA A 8 26.72 19.05 -18.63
CA ALA A 8 26.29 18.51 -17.34
C ALA A 8 24.85 17.98 -17.46
N PHE A 9 24.68 16.66 -17.54
CA PHE A 9 23.39 16.00 -17.37
C PHE A 9 23.00 16.04 -15.89
N SER A 10 22.15 16.99 -15.51
CA SER A 10 21.48 16.98 -14.21
C SER A 10 20.54 15.77 -14.14
N PHE A 11 20.97 14.74 -13.42
CA PHE A 11 20.17 13.58 -13.09
C PHE A 11 19.15 14.00 -12.00
N CYS A 12 17.95 14.37 -12.43
CA CYS A 12 16.85 14.70 -11.52
C CYS A 12 16.34 13.40 -10.90
N ILE A 13 16.78 13.08 -9.67
CA ILE A 13 16.29 11.93 -8.91
C ILE A 13 14.86 12.26 -8.49
N THR A 14 13.87 11.81 -9.25
CA THR A 14 12.48 11.80 -8.78
C THR A 14 12.38 10.75 -7.69
N ALA A 15 12.29 11.18 -6.44
CA ALA A 15 11.95 10.33 -5.32
C ALA A 15 10.55 9.75 -5.56
N PHE A 16 10.49 8.52 -6.06
CA PHE A 16 9.29 7.71 -5.96
C PHE A 16 9.11 7.41 -4.47
N ASN A 17 8.35 8.24 -3.76
CA ASN A 17 7.87 7.85 -2.45
C ASN A 17 7.06 6.56 -2.66
N ALA A 18 7.53 5.45 -2.11
CA ALA A 18 6.78 4.20 -2.14
C ALA A 18 5.54 4.39 -1.23
N TYR A 19 4.37 4.53 -1.84
CA TYR A 19 3.10 4.85 -1.16
C TYR A 19 2.35 3.60 -0.69
N ALA A 20 3.02 2.66 -0.02
CA ALA A 20 2.37 1.46 0.50
C ALA A 20 2.32 1.54 2.03
N GLY A 21 1.14 1.32 2.60
CA GLY A 21 0.99 1.06 4.01
C GLY A 21 1.71 -0.23 4.40
N ASN A 22 1.85 -0.47 5.70
CA ASN A 22 2.55 -1.66 6.21
C ASN A 22 1.55 -2.63 6.82
N LEU A 23 1.53 -3.87 6.32
CA LEU A 23 0.85 -5.00 6.95
C LEU A 23 1.89 -5.86 7.68
N SER A 24 1.85 -5.86 9.01
CA SER A 24 2.74 -6.67 9.85
C SER A 24 1.93 -7.40 10.91
N ASN A 25 2.10 -8.72 11.01
CA ASN A 25 1.42 -9.56 12.01
C ASN A 25 -0.11 -9.37 12.03
N GLY A 26 -0.74 -9.23 10.86
CA GLY A 26 -2.17 -8.99 10.74
C GLY A 26 -2.64 -7.58 11.10
N GLN A 27 -1.71 -6.66 11.39
CA GLN A 27 -2.00 -5.26 11.68
C GLN A 27 -1.55 -4.39 10.50
N TRP A 28 -2.51 -3.71 9.88
CA TRP A 28 -2.23 -2.75 8.81
C TRP A 28 -2.22 -1.32 9.35
N GLN A 29 -1.27 -0.52 8.91
CA GLN A 29 -1.17 0.91 9.22
C GLN A 29 -0.92 1.71 7.94
N PRO A 30 -1.63 2.83 7.74
CA PRO A 30 -1.37 3.71 6.60
C PRO A 30 0.00 4.39 6.75
N ALA A 31 0.70 4.55 5.64
CA ALA A 31 1.96 5.26 5.56
C ALA A 31 1.75 6.78 5.38
N ASN A 32 0.73 7.21 4.63
CA ASN A 32 0.68 8.60 4.13
C ASN A 32 -0.55 9.41 4.55
N CYS A 33 -1.47 8.83 5.31
CA CYS A 33 -2.70 9.53 5.73
C CYS A 33 -2.51 10.53 6.89
N GLY A 34 -1.28 10.66 7.40
CA GLY A 34 -0.98 11.52 8.54
C GLY A 34 -1.58 10.96 9.84
N GLN A 35 -1.81 11.84 10.82
CA GLN A 35 -2.34 11.45 12.12
C GLN A 35 -3.86 11.42 12.10
N LYS A 36 -4.43 10.34 12.67
CA LYS A 36 -5.86 10.24 12.93
C LYS A 36 -6.31 11.38 13.85
N PRO A 37 -7.28 12.23 13.45
CA PRO A 37 -7.80 13.28 14.31
C PRO A 37 -8.46 12.71 15.57
N SER A 38 -8.06 13.19 16.74
CA SER A 38 -8.69 12.80 18.01
C SER A 38 -10.12 13.30 18.07
N ALA A 39 -11.05 12.42 18.42
CA ALA A 39 -12.45 12.80 18.61
C ALA A 39 -12.57 13.78 19.81
N PRO A 40 -13.31 14.89 19.68
CA PRO A 40 -13.54 15.81 20.77
C PRO A 40 -14.50 15.20 21.81
N ALA A 41 -14.35 15.61 23.06
CA ALA A 41 -15.33 15.30 24.11
C ALA A 41 -16.53 16.26 24.03
N ILE A 42 -17.71 15.78 24.41
CA ILE A 42 -18.93 16.61 24.46
C ILE A 42 -19.11 17.10 25.90
N ASN A 43 -19.13 18.42 26.09
CA ASN A 43 -19.41 19.04 27.38
C ASN A 43 -20.87 19.50 27.43
N THR A 44 -21.65 18.95 28.36
CA THR A 44 -23.09 19.22 28.53
C THR A 44 -23.42 19.99 29.81
N LYS A 45 -22.41 20.56 30.49
CA LYS A 45 -22.60 21.29 31.76
C LYS A 45 -23.43 22.56 31.62
N SER A 46 -23.41 23.18 30.44
CA SER A 46 -24.18 24.38 30.10
C SER A 46 -24.48 24.44 28.61
N VAL A 47 -25.38 25.35 28.22
CA VAL A 47 -25.68 25.61 26.80
C VAL A 47 -24.44 26.11 26.06
N ASP A 48 -23.64 26.97 26.68
CA ASP A 48 -22.42 27.52 26.08
C ASP A 48 -21.35 26.45 25.88
N ASP A 49 -21.15 25.58 26.88
CA ASP A 49 -20.25 24.43 26.79
C ASP A 49 -20.64 23.47 25.66
N TYR A 50 -21.95 23.21 25.51
CA TYR A 50 -22.46 22.37 24.45
C TYR A 50 -22.26 23.02 23.08
N ASN A 51 -22.57 24.31 22.95
CA ASN A 51 -22.37 25.06 21.71
C ASN A 51 -20.89 25.11 21.30
N GLN A 52 -19.96 25.19 22.26
CA GLN A 52 -18.54 25.07 21.98
C GLN A 52 -18.17 23.66 21.49
N SER A 53 -18.72 22.62 22.14
CA SER A 53 -18.52 21.23 21.70
C SER A 53 -19.00 21.01 20.25
N VAL A 54 -20.11 21.62 19.84
CA VAL A 54 -20.60 21.55 18.45
C VAL A 54 -19.60 22.15 17.45
N LYS A 55 -18.95 23.27 17.79
CA LYS A 55 -17.92 23.87 16.92
C LYS A 55 -16.69 22.95 16.79
N ASP A 56 -16.29 22.35 17.90
CA ASP A 56 -15.14 21.42 17.94
C ASP A 56 -15.45 20.16 17.11
N ILE A 57 -16.67 19.62 17.20
CA ILE A 57 -17.14 18.51 16.38
C ILE A 57 -17.10 18.86 14.90
N ASN A 58 -17.64 20.01 14.49
CA ASN A 58 -17.65 20.41 13.09
C ASN A 58 -16.22 20.53 12.53
N THR A 59 -15.30 21.08 13.32
CA THR A 59 -13.88 21.18 12.95
C THR A 59 -13.23 19.80 12.84
N TRP A 60 -13.53 18.90 13.79
CA TRP A 60 -13.03 17.53 13.76
C TRP A 60 -13.57 16.74 12.58
N GLN A 61 -14.86 16.87 12.24
CA GLN A 61 -15.50 16.14 11.14
C GLN A 61 -14.82 16.37 9.79
N ALA A 62 -14.48 17.63 9.47
CA ALA A 62 -13.76 17.94 8.23
C ALA A 62 -12.42 17.19 8.15
N LYS A 63 -11.60 17.28 9.21
CA LYS A 63 -10.30 16.59 9.29
C LYS A 63 -10.45 15.08 9.29
N ALA A 64 -11.46 14.55 9.98
CA ALA A 64 -11.75 13.13 10.05
C ALA A 64 -12.16 12.57 8.68
N GLN A 65 -12.94 13.34 7.90
CA GLN A 65 -13.33 12.96 6.55
C GLN A 65 -12.12 12.92 5.60
N GLU A 66 -11.22 13.90 5.67
CA GLU A 66 -9.98 13.92 4.89
C GLU A 66 -9.10 12.69 5.21
N TYR A 67 -8.87 12.43 6.50
CA TYR A 67 -8.12 11.25 6.94
C TYR A 67 -8.78 9.95 6.48
N TYR A 68 -10.10 9.82 6.64
CA TYR A 68 -10.85 8.63 6.25
C TYR A 68 -10.80 8.36 4.75
N ASN A 69 -10.95 9.41 3.93
CA ASN A 69 -10.85 9.28 2.47
C ASN A 69 -9.47 8.79 2.04
N CYS A 70 -8.40 9.31 2.66
CA CYS A 70 -7.06 8.79 2.43
C CYS A 70 -6.95 7.32 2.85
N LEU A 71 -7.41 7.00 4.06
CA LEU A 71 -7.34 5.66 4.64
C LEU A 71 -7.98 4.62 3.71
N VAL A 72 -9.17 4.91 3.19
CA VAL A 72 -9.88 4.04 2.24
C VAL A 72 -9.10 3.85 0.94
N LYS A 73 -8.58 4.94 0.37
CA LYS A 73 -7.82 4.88 -0.89
C LYS A 73 -6.56 4.03 -0.73
N GLU A 74 -5.81 4.25 0.33
CA GLU A 74 -4.56 3.53 0.59
C GLU A 74 -4.84 2.06 0.89
N ALA A 75 -5.79 1.76 1.78
CA ALA A 75 -6.15 0.38 2.11
C ALA A 75 -6.59 -0.44 0.88
N ASN A 76 -7.37 0.15 -0.02
CA ASN A 76 -7.77 -0.53 -1.26
C ASN A 76 -6.58 -0.79 -2.19
N THR A 77 -5.69 0.20 -2.34
CA THR A 77 -4.48 0.07 -3.16
C THR A 77 -3.56 -1.03 -2.62
N ASP A 78 -3.38 -1.08 -1.30
CA ASP A 78 -2.55 -2.08 -0.64
C ASP A 78 -3.17 -3.48 -0.74
N ASN A 79 -4.48 -3.62 -0.53
CA ASN A 79 -5.20 -4.88 -0.70
C ASN A 79 -5.02 -5.45 -2.11
N ASP A 80 -5.19 -4.60 -3.14
CA ASP A 80 -5.01 -5.01 -4.53
C ASP A 80 -3.57 -5.45 -4.82
N THR A 81 -2.59 -4.70 -4.27
CA THR A 81 -1.17 -4.99 -4.43
C THR A 81 -0.79 -6.31 -3.76
N ILE A 82 -1.23 -6.52 -2.52
CA ILE A 82 -1.01 -7.75 -1.77
C ILE A 82 -1.65 -8.94 -2.49
N ALA A 83 -2.91 -8.82 -2.89
CA ALA A 83 -3.62 -9.89 -3.60
C ALA A 83 -2.92 -10.25 -4.91
N LYS A 84 -2.54 -9.26 -5.72
CA LYS A 84 -1.82 -9.47 -6.97
C LYS A 84 -0.48 -10.15 -6.74
N SER A 85 0.30 -9.67 -5.77
CA SER A 85 1.62 -10.23 -5.44
C SER A 85 1.52 -11.68 -4.97
N ALA A 86 0.60 -11.96 -4.02
CA ALA A 86 0.38 -13.30 -3.52
C ALA A 86 -0.10 -14.27 -4.62
N ASN A 87 -1.04 -13.84 -5.47
CA ASN A 87 -1.53 -14.65 -6.58
C ASN A 87 -0.44 -14.95 -7.61
N SER A 88 0.42 -13.96 -7.90
CA SER A 88 1.58 -14.13 -8.80
C SER A 88 2.54 -15.19 -8.26
N ALA A 89 2.90 -15.12 -6.97
CA ALA A 89 3.78 -16.10 -6.35
C ALA A 89 3.18 -17.52 -6.38
N GLN A 90 1.88 -17.64 -6.15
CA GLN A 90 1.19 -18.93 -6.27
C GLN A 90 1.19 -19.45 -7.71
N GLU A 91 1.01 -18.58 -8.70
CA GLU A 91 1.00 -18.96 -10.11
C GLU A 91 2.38 -19.44 -10.57
N GLU A 92 3.44 -18.72 -10.20
CA GLU A 92 4.82 -19.11 -10.45
C GLU A 92 5.09 -20.52 -9.92
N PHE A 93 4.74 -20.79 -8.66
CA PHE A 93 4.94 -22.11 -8.07
C PHE A 93 4.11 -23.20 -8.76
N ARG A 94 2.85 -22.92 -9.14
CA ARG A 94 2.02 -23.86 -9.91
C ARG A 94 2.66 -24.21 -11.25
N ASN A 95 3.25 -23.23 -11.92
CA ASN A 95 3.93 -23.43 -13.21
C ASN A 95 5.17 -24.31 -13.05
N ASP A 96 5.95 -24.12 -11.99
CA ASP A 96 7.10 -24.97 -11.70
C ASP A 96 6.71 -26.42 -11.41
N VAL A 97 5.69 -26.63 -10.57
CA VAL A 97 5.17 -27.97 -10.29
C VAL A 97 4.70 -28.66 -11.59
N SER A 98 3.94 -27.95 -12.43
CA SER A 98 3.45 -28.47 -13.72
C SER A 98 4.60 -28.82 -14.67
N ARG A 99 5.64 -27.97 -14.73
CA ARG A 99 6.83 -28.20 -15.55
C ARG A 99 7.58 -29.45 -15.09
N ILE A 100 7.89 -29.55 -13.80
CA ILE A 100 8.59 -30.70 -13.22
C ILE A 100 7.80 -32.00 -13.45
N GLN A 101 6.47 -31.96 -13.29
CA GLN A 101 5.63 -33.14 -13.53
C GLN A 101 5.71 -33.60 -15.00
N LYS A 102 5.67 -32.68 -15.97
CA LYS A 102 5.83 -33.01 -17.40
C LYS A 102 7.21 -33.58 -17.69
N GLU A 103 8.26 -32.98 -17.14
CA GLU A 103 9.65 -33.46 -17.29
C GLU A 103 9.82 -34.87 -16.71
N ALA A 104 9.26 -35.14 -15.52
CA ALA A 104 9.31 -36.46 -14.89
C ALA A 104 8.58 -37.54 -15.70
N VAL A 105 7.38 -37.23 -16.22
CA VAL A 105 6.63 -38.15 -17.10
C VAL A 105 7.41 -38.45 -18.38
N ALA A 106 7.97 -37.41 -19.01
CA ALA A 106 8.78 -37.58 -20.22
C ALA A 106 10.07 -38.39 -19.95
N GLY A 107 10.72 -38.16 -18.80
CA GLY A 107 11.89 -38.90 -18.36
C GLY A 107 11.57 -40.39 -18.15
N LYS A 108 10.50 -40.70 -17.44
CA LYS A 108 10.03 -42.07 -17.23
C LYS A 108 9.79 -42.79 -18.56
N ALA A 109 9.05 -42.17 -19.48
CA ALA A 109 8.76 -42.76 -20.78
C ALA A 109 10.01 -43.00 -21.65
N LYS A 110 11.09 -42.24 -21.45
CA LYS A 110 12.38 -42.49 -22.11
C LYS A 110 13.10 -43.69 -21.49
N VAL A 111 13.09 -43.82 -20.17
CA VAL A 111 13.72 -44.95 -19.47
C VAL A 111 13.02 -46.27 -19.81
N GLU A 112 11.69 -46.28 -19.86
CA GLU A 112 10.91 -47.50 -20.18
C GLU A 112 11.01 -47.97 -21.64
N LYS A 113 11.56 -47.14 -22.54
CA LYS A 113 11.77 -47.47 -23.96
C LYS A 113 13.17 -48.03 -24.27
N ASN A 114 14.09 -47.96 -23.32
CA ASN A 114 15.43 -48.55 -23.41
C ASN A 114 15.44 -49.93 -22.75
#